data_AF-A0A956K489-F1
#
_entry.id   AF-A0A956K489-F1
#
_cell.length_a   1.000
_cell.length_b   1.000
_cell.length_c   1.000
_cell.angle_alpha   90.00
_cell.angle_beta   90.00
_cell.angle_gamma   90.00
#
_symmetry.space_group_name_H-M   'P 1'
#
loop_
_entity.id
_entity.type
_entity.pdbx_description
1 polymer ?
#
loop_
_entity_poly.entity_id
_entity_poly.type
_entity_poly.pdbx_seq_one_letter_code
_entity_poly.pdbx_strand_id
1 'polypeptide(L)'
;GGCVVTECAGQVYECGDCIDNDSDGTIDVADSNCWGPCDNNEAGFKGNIPGQNQAPCSHMDCYFDGDSGSGNDKCYWSHACDPSEPNPSMCTPDLMTKIPGSGMDCEQAQQMQSEACEDYCKPLTPNGCDCFGCCEVNTQDGSYTIYLGTGDGEGTCTLDDVADPQKCAPCVQVESCFNPCVHDDCEICIGETVVPDDCGEAGCPDGIQSCDPQLNSSDCPAGMICVTGCCYPTPG
;
A
#
# COMPACT_ATOMS: atom_id res chain seq x y z
N GLY A 1 -22.00 0.00 11.72
CA GLY A 1 -21.92 -1.32 12.38
C GLY A 1 -20.93 -1.22 13.52
N GLY A 2 -20.65 -2.30 14.23
CA GLY A 2 -19.44 -2.40 15.07
C GLY A 2 -18.32 -3.05 14.26
N CYS A 3 -17.07 -2.82 14.65
CA CYS A 3 -15.90 -3.46 14.06
C CYS A 3 -16.04 -5.00 14.01
N VAL A 4 -15.54 -5.62 12.93
CA VAL A 4 -15.55 -7.08 12.75
C VAL A 4 -14.13 -7.58 12.52
N VAL A 5 -13.68 -8.51 13.37
CA VAL A 5 -12.36 -9.15 13.23
C VAL A 5 -12.24 -9.80 11.86
N THR A 6 -11.20 -9.46 11.13
CA THR A 6 -10.93 -9.95 9.78
C THR A 6 -9.65 -10.77 9.76
N GLU A 7 -9.73 -11.99 9.22
CA GLU A 7 -8.55 -12.81 8.97
C GLU A 7 -7.97 -12.51 7.59
N CYS A 8 -6.65 -12.36 7.52
CA CYS A 8 -5.85 -12.32 6.32
C CYS A 8 -4.96 -13.57 6.25
N ALA A 9 -5.15 -14.41 5.22
CA ALA A 9 -4.44 -15.68 5.03
C ALA A 9 -4.42 -16.61 6.28
N GLY A 10 -5.49 -16.57 7.10
CA GLY A 10 -5.60 -17.36 8.33
C GLY A 10 -4.84 -16.79 9.54
N GLN A 11 -4.42 -15.52 9.47
CA GLN A 11 -3.89 -14.74 10.57
C GLN A 11 -4.76 -13.50 10.80
N VAL A 12 -4.83 -13.03 12.03
CA VAL A 12 -5.44 -11.74 12.35
C VAL A 12 -4.28 -10.79 12.65
N TYR A 13 -4.21 -9.69 11.92
CA TYR A 13 -3.20 -8.65 12.09
C TYR A 13 -3.78 -7.46 12.83
N GLU A 14 -2.90 -6.55 13.26
CA GLU A 14 -3.26 -5.40 14.10
C GLU A 14 -4.38 -4.57 13.46
N CYS A 15 -4.30 -4.22 12.18
CA CYS A 15 -5.32 -3.43 11.48
C CYS A 15 -6.64 -4.17 11.18
N GLY A 16 -6.86 -5.35 11.75
CA GLY A 16 -8.07 -6.15 11.56
C GLY A 16 -8.52 -6.94 12.80
N ASP A 17 -7.96 -6.63 13.97
CA ASP A 17 -8.24 -7.35 15.23
C ASP A 17 -9.30 -6.67 16.12
N CYS A 18 -9.80 -5.50 15.71
CA CYS A 18 -10.75 -4.65 16.41
C CYS A 18 -10.24 -4.11 17.75
N ILE A 19 -8.94 -3.95 17.88
CA ILE A 19 -8.26 -3.34 19.02
C ILE A 19 -7.57 -2.07 18.51
N ASP A 20 -7.40 -1.11 19.43
CA ASP A 20 -6.61 0.11 19.21
C ASP A 20 -5.19 -0.21 19.72
N ASN A 21 -4.34 -0.72 18.83
CA ASN A 21 -3.04 -1.32 19.16
C ASN A 21 -1.98 -0.25 19.43
N ASP A 22 -2.12 0.93 18.85
CA ASP A 22 -1.22 2.07 19.05
C ASP A 22 -1.74 3.10 20.09
N SER A 23 -3.00 2.94 20.53
CA SER A 23 -3.68 3.76 21.54
C SER A 23 -3.91 5.22 21.14
N ASP A 24 -4.07 5.49 19.85
CA ASP A 24 -4.35 6.83 19.31
C ASP A 24 -5.85 7.21 19.36
N GLY A 25 -6.71 6.23 19.62
CA GLY A 25 -8.17 6.38 19.74
C GLY A 25 -8.96 6.05 18.47
N THR A 26 -8.29 5.64 17.40
CA THR A 26 -8.85 4.98 16.23
C THR A 26 -8.60 3.47 16.30
N ILE A 27 -9.28 2.67 15.47
CA ILE A 27 -9.23 1.20 15.53
C ILE A 27 -9.16 0.68 14.11
N ASP A 28 -8.23 -0.22 13.83
CA ASP A 28 -8.09 -0.92 12.56
C ASP A 28 -8.07 0.07 11.37
N VAL A 29 -8.64 -0.32 10.24
CA VAL A 29 -9.06 0.48 9.07
C VAL A 29 -9.78 1.82 9.31
N ALA A 30 -10.23 2.13 10.52
CA ALA A 30 -10.71 3.49 10.85
C ALA A 30 -9.55 4.42 11.25
N ASP A 31 -8.39 3.85 11.56
CA ASP A 31 -7.09 4.53 11.59
C ASP A 31 -6.63 4.82 10.16
N SER A 32 -6.22 6.06 9.93
CA SER A 32 -5.63 6.52 8.68
C SER A 32 -4.28 5.86 8.33
N ASN A 33 -3.61 5.25 9.31
CA ASN A 33 -2.36 4.52 9.13
C ASN A 33 -2.59 3.10 8.59
N CYS A 34 -3.77 2.53 8.83
CA CYS A 34 -4.20 1.26 8.29
C CYS A 34 -4.83 1.43 6.90
N TRP A 35 -4.41 0.63 5.93
CA TRP A 35 -4.94 0.65 4.56
C TRP A 35 -5.62 -0.66 4.15
N GLY A 36 -5.53 -1.68 5.01
CA GLY A 36 -6.39 -2.85 4.97
C GLY A 36 -6.23 -3.73 6.22
N PRO A 37 -7.09 -4.74 6.39
CA PRO A 37 -7.06 -5.66 7.54
C PRO A 37 -5.88 -6.65 7.53
N CYS A 38 -5.04 -6.58 6.50
CA CYS A 38 -3.86 -7.43 6.37
C CYS A 38 -2.60 -6.81 7.00
N ASP A 39 -2.68 -5.59 7.52
CA ASP A 39 -1.55 -4.87 8.07
C ASP A 39 -1.34 -5.14 9.56
N ASN A 40 -0.08 -5.35 9.94
CA ASN A 40 0.38 -5.61 11.30
C ASN A 40 1.09 -4.39 11.90
N ASN A 41 0.63 -3.19 11.58
CA ASN A 41 1.13 -1.96 12.16
C ASN A 41 0.06 -0.87 12.10
N GLU A 42 -0.51 -0.54 13.25
CA GLU A 42 -1.38 0.64 13.37
C GLU A 42 -0.55 1.92 13.64
N ALA A 43 0.65 1.78 14.20
CA ALA A 43 1.49 2.91 14.59
C ALA A 43 2.23 3.60 13.41
N GLY A 44 1.89 3.26 12.16
CA GLY A 44 2.42 3.89 10.95
C GLY A 44 2.14 3.09 9.68
N PHE A 45 2.34 3.72 8.52
CA PHE A 45 1.93 3.20 7.21
C PHE A 45 2.62 1.91 6.76
N LYS A 46 3.73 1.53 7.40
CA LYS A 46 4.44 0.30 7.07
C LYS A 46 3.67 -0.90 7.65
N GLY A 47 2.94 -1.62 6.82
CA GLY A 47 2.11 -2.77 7.25
C GLY A 47 2.83 -3.93 7.97
N ASN A 48 4.16 -3.99 8.03
CA ASN A 48 4.94 -5.04 8.71
C ASN A 48 4.58 -6.49 8.31
N ILE A 49 4.18 -6.68 7.05
CA ILE A 49 3.89 -7.99 6.45
C ILE A 49 5.10 -8.58 5.72
N PRO A 50 5.15 -9.91 5.46
CA PRO A 50 6.30 -10.55 4.85
C PRO A 50 6.78 -9.93 3.51
N GLY A 51 5.86 -9.50 2.64
CA GLY A 51 6.18 -8.86 1.34
C GLY A 51 6.91 -7.52 1.45
N GLN A 52 6.89 -6.90 2.62
CA GLN A 52 7.59 -5.63 2.90
C GLN A 52 9.04 -5.82 3.38
N ASN A 53 9.53 -7.05 3.45
CA ASN A 53 10.94 -7.33 3.77
C ASN A 53 11.82 -7.24 2.52
N GLN A 54 11.86 -6.05 1.92
CA GLN A 54 12.53 -5.85 0.64
C GLN A 54 14.03 -5.69 0.84
N ALA A 55 14.80 -6.60 0.23
CA ALA A 55 16.25 -6.56 0.36
C ALA A 55 16.81 -5.28 -0.30
N PRO A 56 17.76 -4.59 0.35
CA PRO A 56 18.23 -3.29 -0.10
C PRO A 56 18.83 -3.35 -1.52
N CYS A 57 18.43 -2.42 -2.40
CA CYS A 57 18.82 -2.36 -3.83
C CYS A 57 18.49 -3.59 -4.69
N SER A 58 17.64 -4.50 -4.22
CA SER A 58 17.33 -5.72 -4.97
C SER A 58 16.00 -5.60 -5.71
N HIS A 59 15.56 -6.72 -6.28
CA HIS A 59 14.26 -6.86 -6.93
C HIS A 59 13.16 -6.75 -5.88
N MET A 60 12.15 -5.92 -6.16
CA MET A 60 10.98 -5.71 -5.33
C MET A 60 9.80 -6.52 -5.90
N ASP A 61 9.15 -7.31 -5.03
CA ASP A 61 7.82 -7.90 -5.27
C ASP A 61 6.73 -6.83 -5.13
N CYS A 62 5.49 -7.23 -5.36
CA CYS A 62 4.32 -6.52 -4.89
C CYS A 62 4.48 -6.15 -3.40
N TYR A 63 4.34 -4.88 -3.07
CA TYR A 63 4.50 -4.39 -1.71
C TYR A 63 3.34 -4.79 -0.78
N PHE A 64 2.17 -5.06 -1.37
CA PHE A 64 0.90 -5.25 -0.67
C PHE A 64 0.49 -6.72 -0.54
N ASP A 65 1.32 -7.67 -1.00
CA ASP A 65 1.04 -9.07 -0.82
C ASP A 65 1.70 -9.65 0.45
N GLY A 66 1.17 -10.80 0.89
CA GLY A 66 1.61 -11.50 2.10
C GLY A 66 2.78 -12.45 1.86
N ASP A 67 3.23 -12.58 0.62
CA ASP A 67 4.31 -13.48 0.24
C ASP A 67 5.62 -12.71 0.08
N SER A 68 6.73 -13.39 0.33
CA SER A 68 8.06 -12.75 0.27
C SER A 68 8.96 -13.58 -0.62
N GLY A 69 9.26 -13.11 -1.82
CA GLY A 69 10.34 -13.66 -2.63
C GLY A 69 10.15 -13.54 -4.13
N SER A 70 10.92 -12.62 -4.72
CA SER A 70 11.21 -12.45 -6.15
C SER A 70 10.78 -13.61 -7.07
N GLY A 71 9.58 -13.52 -7.66
CA GLY A 71 9.25 -14.23 -8.90
C GLY A 71 7.96 -15.05 -9.00
N ASN A 72 7.06 -15.01 -8.02
CA ASN A 72 5.69 -15.56 -8.14
C ASN A 72 4.72 -14.60 -8.86
N ASP A 73 4.79 -13.32 -8.56
CA ASP A 73 3.99 -12.22 -9.10
C ASP A 73 4.65 -11.55 -10.33
N LYS A 74 5.98 -11.67 -10.47
CA LYS A 74 6.79 -11.10 -11.58
C LYS A 74 6.65 -9.57 -11.66
N CYS A 75 6.53 -8.90 -10.52
CA CYS A 75 6.76 -7.47 -10.43
C CYS A 75 8.26 -7.17 -10.52
N TYR A 76 8.65 -6.07 -11.15
CA TYR A 76 10.05 -5.77 -11.41
C TYR A 76 10.34 -4.31 -11.10
N TRP A 77 10.81 -4.05 -9.88
CA TRP A 77 11.35 -2.76 -9.49
C TRP A 77 12.58 -2.93 -8.60
N SER A 78 13.29 -1.84 -8.38
CA SER A 78 14.41 -1.78 -7.44
C SER A 78 14.52 -0.38 -6.87
N HIS A 79 14.79 -0.28 -5.56
CA HIS A 79 15.12 0.99 -4.91
C HIS A 79 16.28 1.75 -5.58
N ALA A 80 17.17 1.05 -6.31
CA ALA A 80 18.22 1.72 -7.08
C ALA A 80 17.66 2.58 -8.23
N CYS A 81 16.43 2.34 -8.66
CA CYS A 81 15.75 3.08 -9.71
C CYS A 81 15.04 4.34 -9.22
N ASP A 82 14.89 4.52 -7.90
CA ASP A 82 14.28 5.71 -7.32
C ASP A 82 15.36 6.77 -7.04
N PRO A 83 15.35 7.94 -7.71
CA PRO A 83 16.30 9.03 -7.44
C PRO A 83 15.97 9.83 -6.17
N SER A 84 14.73 9.74 -5.68
CA SER A 84 14.24 10.38 -4.46
C SER A 84 14.44 9.52 -3.23
N GLU A 85 14.77 8.23 -3.40
CA GLU A 85 15.04 7.28 -2.32
C GLU A 85 16.03 7.89 -1.31
N PRO A 86 15.56 8.25 -0.12
CA PRO A 86 16.30 9.07 0.83
C PRO A 86 16.99 8.21 1.88
N ASN A 87 16.93 6.88 1.79
CA ASN A 87 17.65 6.00 2.68
C ASN A 87 18.96 5.50 2.04
N PRO A 88 20.07 6.26 2.11
CA PRO A 88 21.37 5.82 1.63
C PRO A 88 21.89 4.56 2.37
N SER A 89 21.27 4.20 3.50
CA SER A 89 21.51 2.94 4.22
C SER A 89 20.84 1.74 3.53
N MET A 90 19.75 1.96 2.79
CA MET A 90 19.08 0.93 1.99
C MET A 90 19.66 0.86 0.58
N CYS A 91 19.74 1.98 -0.13
CA CYS A 91 20.26 1.93 -1.49
C CYS A 91 20.96 3.19 -1.97
N THR A 92 21.97 3.01 -2.81
CA THR A 92 22.53 4.11 -3.61
C THR A 92 21.82 4.09 -4.97
N PRO A 93 21.16 5.18 -5.38
CA PRO A 93 20.52 5.26 -6.69
C PRO A 93 21.50 4.95 -7.83
N ASP A 94 21.08 4.05 -8.72
CA ASP A 94 21.76 3.69 -9.97
C ASP A 94 20.71 3.50 -11.07
N LEU A 95 20.37 4.59 -11.75
CA LEU A 95 19.37 4.60 -12.83
C LEU A 95 19.76 3.75 -14.05
N MET A 96 21.01 3.26 -14.10
CA MET A 96 21.51 2.37 -15.14
C MET A 96 21.52 0.90 -14.68
N THR A 97 21.04 0.61 -13.46
CA THR A 97 20.96 -0.75 -12.96
C THR A 97 20.05 -1.59 -13.85
N LYS A 98 20.35 -2.90 -13.88
CA LYS A 98 19.46 -3.89 -14.49
C LYS A 98 18.74 -4.63 -13.38
N ILE A 99 17.41 -4.63 -13.47
CA ILE A 99 16.54 -5.25 -12.48
C ILE A 99 16.69 -6.78 -12.62
N PRO A 100 17.10 -7.48 -11.54
CA PRO A 100 17.18 -8.93 -11.55
C PRO A 100 15.83 -9.57 -11.91
N GLY A 101 15.86 -10.67 -12.66
CA GLY A 101 14.67 -11.40 -13.09
C GLY A 101 14.08 -10.96 -14.43
N SER A 102 14.08 -9.65 -14.75
CA SER A 102 13.55 -9.12 -16.02
C SER A 102 14.62 -8.71 -17.03
N GLY A 103 15.78 -8.23 -16.55
CA GLY A 103 16.78 -7.59 -17.42
C GLY A 103 16.38 -6.20 -17.92
N MET A 104 15.27 -5.65 -17.41
CA MET A 104 14.85 -4.26 -17.65
C MET A 104 15.82 -3.29 -16.96
N ASP A 105 16.02 -2.11 -17.53
CA ASP A 105 16.52 -0.97 -16.77
C ASP A 105 15.38 -0.21 -16.09
N CYS A 106 15.75 0.78 -15.28
CA CYS A 106 14.81 1.61 -14.55
C CYS A 106 13.80 2.32 -15.45
N GLU A 107 14.23 2.84 -16.61
CA GLU A 107 13.31 3.53 -17.54
C GLU A 107 12.26 2.57 -18.11
N GLN A 108 12.67 1.34 -18.44
CA GLN A 108 11.76 0.31 -18.92
C GLN A 108 10.75 -0.12 -17.84
N ALA A 109 11.21 -0.39 -16.62
CA ALA A 109 10.34 -0.80 -15.53
C ALA A 109 9.40 0.31 -15.06
N GLN A 110 9.83 1.57 -15.18
CA GLN A 110 8.98 2.73 -14.93
C GLN A 110 7.74 2.73 -15.81
N GLN A 111 7.85 2.26 -17.06
CA GLN A 111 6.80 2.33 -18.07
C GLN A 111 6.09 1.01 -18.34
N MET A 112 6.63 -0.12 -17.87
CA MET A 112 6.03 -1.43 -18.12
C MET A 112 6.32 -2.42 -16.99
N GLN A 113 5.28 -3.11 -16.53
CA GLN A 113 5.37 -4.32 -15.72
C GLN A 113 4.92 -5.54 -16.52
N SER A 114 5.09 -6.72 -15.93
CA SER A 114 4.52 -7.93 -16.54
C SER A 114 3.02 -8.01 -16.31
N GLU A 115 2.30 -8.67 -17.21
CA GLU A 115 0.86 -8.96 -17.06
C GLU A 115 0.57 -9.69 -15.75
N ALA A 116 1.48 -10.56 -15.29
CA ALA A 116 1.32 -11.24 -14.01
C ALA A 116 1.39 -10.27 -12.81
N CYS A 117 2.23 -9.24 -12.88
CA CYS A 117 2.31 -8.22 -11.83
C CYS A 117 1.04 -7.37 -11.82
N GLU A 118 0.55 -6.98 -12.99
CA GLU A 118 -0.70 -6.22 -13.11
C GLU A 118 -1.90 -7.03 -12.62
N ASP A 119 -1.98 -8.32 -12.96
CA ASP A 119 -3.10 -9.18 -12.54
C ASP A 119 -3.10 -9.49 -11.04
N TYR A 120 -1.92 -9.59 -10.42
CA TYR A 120 -1.79 -9.99 -9.03
C TYR A 120 -1.69 -8.81 -8.07
N CYS A 121 -0.80 -7.85 -8.36
CA CYS A 121 -0.50 -6.78 -7.44
C CYS A 121 -1.47 -5.60 -7.56
N LYS A 122 -1.85 -5.21 -8.78
CA LYS A 122 -2.71 -4.03 -8.99
C LYS A 122 -4.05 -4.08 -8.24
N PRO A 123 -4.73 -5.23 -8.10
CA PRO A 123 -5.93 -5.32 -7.25
C PRO A 123 -5.66 -5.10 -5.77
N LEU A 124 -4.44 -5.33 -5.29
CA LEU A 124 -4.02 -5.13 -3.90
C LEU A 124 -3.45 -3.73 -3.66
N THR A 125 -2.97 -3.06 -4.72
CA THR A 125 -2.44 -1.70 -4.67
C THR A 125 -3.53 -0.68 -4.30
N PRO A 126 -3.46 -0.04 -3.13
CA PRO A 126 -4.42 0.98 -2.71
C PRO A 126 -4.50 2.17 -3.68
N ASN A 127 -5.64 2.86 -3.71
CA ASN A 127 -5.80 4.10 -4.49
C ASN A 127 -4.80 5.17 -4.01
N GLY A 128 -3.98 5.67 -4.94
CA GLY A 128 -2.87 6.59 -4.66
C GLY A 128 -1.50 5.90 -4.58
N CYS A 129 -1.40 4.59 -4.70
CA CYS A 129 -0.13 3.86 -4.62
C CYS A 129 0.35 3.29 -5.96
N ASP A 130 1.65 3.10 -6.10
CA ASP A 130 2.21 2.12 -7.05
C ASP A 130 2.38 0.76 -6.38
N CYS A 131 2.60 -0.31 -7.16
CA CYS A 131 2.80 -1.67 -6.66
C CYS A 131 3.94 -1.84 -5.66
N PHE A 132 4.83 -0.86 -5.55
CA PHE A 132 6.09 -0.97 -4.84
C PHE A 132 6.09 -0.18 -3.54
N GLY A 133 4.91 0.33 -3.14
CA GLY A 133 4.70 1.01 -1.86
C GLY A 133 5.02 2.50 -1.90
N CYS A 134 5.20 3.11 -3.09
CA CYS A 134 5.27 4.56 -3.22
C CYS A 134 3.86 5.12 -3.38
N CYS A 135 3.39 5.88 -2.40
CA CYS A 135 2.02 6.32 -2.29
C CYS A 135 1.88 7.83 -2.18
N GLU A 136 0.87 8.35 -2.86
CA GLU A 136 0.33 9.69 -2.69
C GLU A 136 -0.64 9.67 -1.50
N VAL A 137 -0.21 10.24 -0.38
CA VAL A 137 -0.97 10.32 0.86
C VAL A 137 -1.66 11.68 0.94
N ASN A 138 -2.99 11.66 1.00
CA ASN A 138 -3.79 12.88 1.11
C ASN A 138 -3.98 13.28 2.58
N THR A 139 -3.77 14.56 2.85
CA THR A 139 -4.00 15.17 4.17
C THR A 139 -4.83 16.44 4.03
N GLN A 140 -5.23 17.02 5.16
CA GLN A 140 -5.87 18.33 5.18
C GLN A 140 -4.97 19.46 4.63
N ASP A 141 -3.65 19.31 4.72
CA ASP A 141 -2.66 20.32 4.34
C ASP A 141 -2.14 20.16 2.90
N GLY A 142 -2.53 19.07 2.22
CA GLY A 142 -2.11 18.74 0.87
C GLY A 142 -1.76 17.27 0.71
N SER A 143 -1.17 16.95 -0.44
CA SER A 143 -0.81 15.60 -0.82
C SER A 143 0.71 15.39 -0.83
N TYR A 144 1.16 14.25 -0.32
CA TYR A 144 2.58 13.92 -0.14
C TYR A 144 2.90 12.55 -0.75
N THR A 145 3.89 12.49 -1.63
CA THR A 145 4.36 11.23 -2.22
C THR A 145 5.49 10.65 -1.38
N ILE A 146 5.21 9.56 -0.67
CA ILE A 146 6.13 8.92 0.28
C ILE A 146 6.19 7.41 0.06
N TYR A 147 7.33 6.80 0.38
CA TYR A 147 7.45 5.34 0.40
C TYR A 147 6.94 4.84 1.75
N LEU A 148 5.97 3.91 1.74
CA LEU A 148 5.36 3.41 2.98
C LEU A 148 6.37 2.64 3.84
N GLY A 149 7.40 2.05 3.23
CA GLY A 149 8.44 1.29 3.94
C GLY A 149 9.54 2.14 4.59
N THR A 150 9.37 3.46 4.66
CA THR A 150 10.35 4.42 5.18
C THR A 150 10.36 4.49 6.71
N GLY A 151 11.33 5.10 7.43
CA GLY A 151 12.67 5.64 7.12
C GLY A 151 13.58 5.64 8.38
N ASP A 152 13.07 5.14 9.50
CA ASP A 152 13.76 4.92 10.78
C ASP A 152 14.05 3.44 11.07
N GLY A 153 13.56 2.54 10.21
CA GLY A 153 13.67 1.08 10.34
C GLY A 153 12.52 0.43 11.11
N GLU A 154 11.71 1.21 11.82
CA GLU A 154 10.63 0.75 12.70
C GLU A 154 9.24 0.96 12.07
N GLY A 155 9.13 1.78 11.01
CA GLY A 155 7.87 1.96 10.26
C GLY A 155 6.92 2.95 10.91
N THR A 156 7.45 3.95 11.62
CA THR A 156 6.66 4.93 12.39
C THR A 156 6.24 6.16 11.57
N CYS A 157 6.28 6.08 10.25
CA CYS A 157 5.75 7.15 9.41
C CYS A 157 4.22 7.12 9.49
N THR A 158 3.61 8.18 10.03
CA THR A 158 2.15 8.30 10.20
C THR A 158 1.60 9.46 9.35
N LEU A 159 0.28 9.60 9.30
CA LEU A 159 -0.38 10.73 8.66
C LEU A 159 0.08 12.08 9.23
N ASP A 160 0.27 12.19 10.54
CA ASP A 160 0.73 13.40 11.22
C ASP A 160 2.19 13.78 10.88
N ASP A 161 2.99 12.78 10.50
CA ASP A 161 4.41 12.92 10.23
C ASP A 161 4.74 12.99 8.73
N VAL A 162 3.75 12.85 7.85
CA VAL A 162 3.93 12.70 6.39
C VAL A 162 4.71 13.84 5.74
N ALA A 163 4.68 15.03 6.33
CA ALA A 163 5.42 16.20 5.85
C ALA A 163 6.91 16.20 6.27
N ASP A 164 7.34 15.31 7.18
CA ASP A 164 8.72 15.19 7.65
C ASP A 164 9.49 14.14 6.82
N PRO A 165 10.36 14.54 5.89
CA PRO A 165 11.11 13.62 5.04
C PRO A 165 12.15 12.78 5.79
N GLN A 166 12.40 13.03 7.08
CA GLN A 166 13.23 12.17 7.93
C GLN A 166 12.45 11.00 8.53
N LYS A 167 11.13 11.13 8.65
CA LYS A 167 10.23 10.08 9.13
C LYS A 167 9.57 9.36 7.96
N CYS A 168 9.03 10.14 7.03
CA CYS A 168 8.22 9.75 5.90
C CYS A 168 8.96 10.10 4.62
N ALA A 169 9.68 9.13 4.11
CA ALA A 169 10.72 9.45 3.15
C ALA A 169 10.15 9.51 1.70
N PRO A 170 10.51 10.53 0.90
CA PRO A 170 9.96 10.70 -0.44
C PRO A 170 10.33 9.57 -1.39
N CYS A 171 9.53 9.38 -2.43
CA CYS A 171 9.79 8.39 -3.50
C CYS A 171 9.27 8.88 -4.85
N VAL A 172 9.60 8.14 -5.91
CA VAL A 172 9.02 8.33 -7.24
C VAL A 172 8.12 7.15 -7.58
N GLN A 173 6.85 7.43 -7.86
CA GLN A 173 5.87 6.41 -8.24
C GLN A 173 6.21 5.77 -9.58
N VAL A 174 6.04 4.46 -9.66
CA VAL A 174 6.22 3.66 -10.87
C VAL A 174 4.95 3.70 -11.71
N GLU A 175 4.96 4.52 -12.77
CA GLU A 175 3.79 4.80 -13.62
C GLU A 175 3.11 3.55 -14.18
N SER A 176 3.90 2.52 -14.49
CA SER A 176 3.44 1.29 -15.13
C SER A 176 2.41 0.50 -14.34
N CYS A 177 2.38 0.65 -13.02
CA CYS A 177 1.37 0.03 -12.19
C CYS A 177 0.85 0.94 -11.07
N PHE A 178 1.00 2.25 -11.26
CA PHE A 178 0.38 3.25 -10.42
C PHE A 178 -1.16 3.11 -10.48
N ASN A 179 -1.77 2.98 -9.31
CA ASN A 179 -3.20 3.09 -9.12
C ASN A 179 -3.50 4.53 -8.66
N PRO A 180 -3.94 5.43 -9.56
CA PRO A 180 -4.20 6.81 -9.18
C PRO A 180 -5.34 6.90 -8.16
N CYS A 181 -5.34 7.97 -7.37
CA CYS A 181 -6.47 8.37 -6.55
C CYS A 181 -7.39 9.29 -7.37
N VAL A 182 -8.65 8.90 -7.58
CA VAL A 182 -9.64 9.64 -8.37
C VAL A 182 -10.89 9.90 -7.54
N HIS A 183 -10.91 11.00 -6.78
CA HIS A 183 -12.08 11.39 -5.96
C HIS A 183 -13.38 11.55 -6.76
N ASP A 184 -13.30 12.01 -8.02
CA ASP A 184 -14.46 12.14 -8.92
C ASP A 184 -15.14 10.78 -9.22
N ASP A 185 -14.39 9.68 -9.07
CA ASP A 185 -14.90 8.31 -9.20
C ASP A 185 -15.32 7.71 -7.84
N CYS A 186 -15.37 8.52 -6.77
CA CYS A 186 -15.72 8.13 -5.41
C CYS A 186 -14.73 7.18 -4.72
N GLU A 187 -13.47 7.19 -5.14
CA GLU A 187 -12.40 6.41 -4.50
C GLU A 187 -12.07 6.94 -3.10
N ILE A 188 -11.74 6.03 -2.19
CA ILE A 188 -11.12 6.34 -0.90
C ILE A 188 -9.61 6.20 -1.10
N CYS A 189 -8.83 7.23 -0.77
CA CYS A 189 -7.40 7.24 -1.04
C CYS A 189 -6.57 7.05 0.24
N ILE A 190 -5.28 6.73 0.10
CA ILE A 190 -4.40 6.63 1.27
C ILE A 190 -4.40 7.93 2.08
N GLY A 191 -4.53 7.78 3.41
CA GLY A 191 -4.69 8.88 4.36
C GLY A 191 -6.15 9.29 4.59
N GLU A 192 -7.10 8.70 3.87
CA GLU A 192 -8.53 8.94 4.02
C GLU A 192 -9.25 7.69 4.55
N THR A 193 -10.24 7.90 5.43
CA THR A 193 -11.00 6.82 6.09
C THR A 193 -12.50 6.89 5.80
N VAL A 194 -12.89 7.79 4.89
CA VAL A 194 -14.27 8.04 4.50
C VAL A 194 -14.33 8.30 3.00
N VAL A 195 -15.47 7.97 2.40
CA VAL A 195 -15.77 8.33 1.00
C VAL A 195 -15.83 9.86 0.83
N PRO A 196 -15.57 10.38 -0.38
CA PRO A 196 -15.75 11.80 -0.68
C PRO A 196 -17.16 12.29 -0.34
N ASP A 197 -17.28 13.54 0.12
CA ASP A 197 -18.53 14.12 0.67
C ASP A 197 -19.74 14.07 -0.29
N ASP A 198 -19.50 14.08 -1.60
CA ASP A 198 -20.52 14.03 -2.65
C ASP A 198 -20.87 12.60 -3.10
N CYS A 199 -20.20 11.59 -2.52
CA CYS A 199 -20.38 10.19 -2.80
C CYS A 199 -21.24 9.49 -1.76
N GLY A 200 -22.00 8.47 -2.21
CA GLY A 200 -22.82 7.64 -1.32
C GLY A 200 -22.11 6.38 -0.83
N GLU A 201 -21.25 5.81 -1.67
CA GLU A 201 -20.47 4.60 -1.43
C GLU A 201 -19.13 4.70 -2.18
N ALA A 202 -18.17 3.84 -1.82
CA ALA A 202 -16.87 3.80 -2.47
C ALA A 202 -17.01 3.35 -3.93
N GLY A 203 -16.31 4.05 -4.83
CA GLY A 203 -16.19 3.68 -6.23
C GLY A 203 -15.22 2.52 -6.41
N CYS A 204 -15.70 1.46 -7.06
CA CYS A 204 -14.90 0.27 -7.35
C CYS A 204 -14.96 -0.09 -8.84
N PRO A 205 -13.93 -0.79 -9.37
CA PRO A 205 -13.97 -1.32 -10.72
C PRO A 205 -15.21 -2.19 -11.01
N ASP A 206 -15.61 -2.27 -12.28
CA ASP A 206 -16.79 -3.02 -12.70
C ASP A 206 -16.79 -4.47 -12.17
N GLY A 207 -17.84 -4.81 -11.42
CA GLY A 207 -18.03 -6.16 -10.86
C GLY A 207 -17.30 -6.40 -9.53
N ILE A 208 -16.58 -5.41 -9.00
CA ILE A 208 -16.02 -5.42 -7.65
C ILE A 208 -17.04 -4.80 -6.69
N GLN A 209 -17.21 -5.43 -5.52
CA GLN A 209 -18.15 -4.96 -4.51
C GLN A 209 -17.51 -3.85 -3.67
N SER A 210 -18.27 -2.79 -3.40
CA SER A 210 -17.92 -1.78 -2.40
C SER A 210 -18.01 -2.37 -0.98
N CYS A 211 -17.21 -1.81 -0.08
CA CYS A 211 -17.23 -2.07 1.36
C CYS A 211 -17.01 -0.76 2.12
N ASP A 212 -17.59 -0.66 3.31
CA ASP A 212 -17.27 0.44 4.23
C ASP A 212 -15.94 0.12 4.92
N PRO A 213 -14.86 0.89 4.66
CA PRO A 213 -13.59 0.65 5.33
C PRO A 213 -13.77 0.73 6.84
N GLN A 214 -14.69 1.52 7.41
CA GLN A 214 -14.87 1.62 8.87
C GLN A 214 -15.45 0.36 9.52
N LEU A 215 -15.95 -0.60 8.73
CA LEU A 215 -16.56 -1.83 9.23
C LEU A 215 -15.71 -3.07 8.96
N ASN A 216 -14.42 -2.88 8.65
CA ASN A 216 -13.55 -3.96 8.19
C ASN A 216 -14.19 -4.71 7.00
N SER A 217 -13.81 -5.97 6.78
CA SER A 217 -14.31 -6.80 5.69
C SER A 217 -15.71 -7.38 5.94
N SER A 218 -16.49 -6.79 6.84
CA SER A 218 -17.84 -7.29 7.17
C SER A 218 -18.82 -7.24 6.00
N ASP A 219 -18.59 -6.31 5.07
CA ASP A 219 -19.35 -6.19 3.83
C ASP A 219 -18.85 -7.16 2.75
N CYS A 220 -17.59 -7.62 2.84
CA CYS A 220 -16.98 -8.41 1.78
C CYS A 220 -17.39 -9.89 1.82
N PRO A 221 -17.47 -10.56 0.66
CA PRO A 221 -17.66 -12.00 0.59
C PRO A 221 -16.56 -12.77 1.34
N ALA A 222 -16.86 -13.99 1.76
CA ALA A 222 -15.88 -14.84 2.45
C ALA A 222 -14.63 -15.06 1.58
N GLY A 223 -13.44 -14.83 2.17
CA GLY A 223 -12.15 -14.91 1.48
C GLY A 223 -11.77 -13.64 0.71
N MET A 224 -12.47 -12.53 0.98
CA MET A 224 -12.13 -11.20 0.47
C MET A 224 -11.92 -10.23 1.64
N ILE A 225 -11.12 -9.21 1.38
CA ILE A 225 -10.82 -8.12 2.29
C ILE A 225 -11.21 -6.77 1.69
N CYS A 226 -11.50 -5.80 2.54
CA CYS A 226 -11.71 -4.42 2.12
C CYS A 226 -10.37 -3.69 1.97
N VAL A 227 -10.03 -3.24 0.75
CA VAL A 227 -8.88 -2.37 0.46
C VAL A 227 -9.41 -1.10 -0.15
N THR A 228 -9.18 0.05 0.50
CA THR A 228 -9.64 1.37 0.03
C THR A 228 -11.11 1.43 -0.41
N GLY A 229 -11.98 0.71 0.31
CA GLY A 229 -13.43 0.68 0.04
C GLY A 229 -13.89 -0.36 -0.99
N CYS A 230 -13.00 -1.25 -1.47
CA CYS A 230 -13.33 -2.30 -2.43
C CYS A 230 -12.93 -3.69 -1.96
N CYS A 231 -13.77 -4.70 -2.25
CA CYS A 231 -13.55 -6.07 -1.84
C CYS A 231 -12.64 -6.83 -2.81
N TYR A 232 -11.44 -7.17 -2.37
CA TYR A 232 -10.46 -7.96 -3.13
C TYR A 232 -10.16 -9.29 -2.47
N PRO A 233 -9.73 -10.31 -3.24
CA PRO A 233 -9.27 -11.57 -2.65
C PRO A 233 -8.19 -11.33 -1.60
N THR A 234 -8.26 -12.06 -0.49
CA THR A 234 -7.19 -12.02 0.52
C THR A 234 -5.84 -12.36 -0.13
N PRO A 235 -4.77 -11.57 0.08
CA PRO A 235 -3.42 -11.89 -0.37
C PRO A 235 -3.02 -13.29 0.10
N GLY A 236 -2.45 -14.09 -0.81
CA GLY A 236 -2.09 -15.49 -0.58
C GLY A 236 -0.61 -15.70 -0.31
#